data_AF-A0A4Y2N583-F1
#
_entry.id   AF-A0A4Y2N583-F1
#
_cell.length_a   1.000
_cell.length_b   1.000
_cell.length_c   1.000
_cell.angle_alpha   90.00
_cell.angle_beta   90.00
_cell.angle_gamma   90.00
#
_symmetry.space_group_name_H-M   'P 1'
#
loop_
_entity.id
_entity.type
_entity.pdbx_description
1 polymer ?
#
loop_
_entity_poly.entity_id
_entity_poly.type
_entity_poly.pdbx_seq_one_letter_code
_entity_poly.pdbx_strand_id
1 'polypeptide(L)'
;MSILKSVLDKFVKADVLEKNSSRLEKIDLALSDNLLPSNKVALSFAVKDEMRKIKESSPSDDYTFRKDCATAYKTICEKVFERSPLKFQFTKGISCLDPSVILNPTIADKRLSVCLEIMVSNNWITRIKADGVKESFKVFIRNPVVQKYMEKFKREKERLDDVFFSLFEVCNSPDNLRSFVKFILILSHGSAFVERGFSINSECLIENQLEESLVALRQIYDGVVGAGGINDLVITKSMINFVKKLPQSISRGIRKKEGDIKRKRSGSCRKEEKGYVEERIAGKKTKIGGRLS
;
A
#
# COMPACT_ATOMS: atom_id res chain seq x y z
N MET A 1 24.26 0.95 9.02
CA MET A 1 23.56 1.91 9.89
C MET A 1 22.26 2.34 9.22
N SER A 2 21.12 2.25 9.90
CA SER A 2 19.84 2.68 9.34
C SER A 2 19.84 4.20 9.15
N ILE A 3 19.50 4.69 7.95
CA ILE A 3 19.36 6.12 7.61
C ILE A 3 18.51 6.84 8.67
N LEU A 4 17.46 6.17 9.17
CA LEU A 4 16.58 6.69 10.19
C LEU A 4 17.28 6.95 11.52
N LYS A 5 18.19 6.06 11.94
CA LYS A 5 19.00 6.26 13.15
C LYS A 5 19.88 7.50 13.00
N SER A 6 20.49 7.70 11.83
CA SER A 6 21.34 8.88 11.56
C SER A 6 20.56 10.20 11.58
N VAL A 7 19.29 10.20 11.16
CA VAL A 7 18.44 11.40 11.24
C VAL A 7 17.98 11.66 12.67
N LEU A 8 17.55 10.62 13.41
CA LEU A 8 17.14 10.75 14.81
C LEU A 8 18.27 11.25 15.72
N ASP A 9 19.51 10.81 15.47
CA ASP A 9 20.71 11.23 16.23
C ASP A 9 20.96 12.75 16.19
N LYS A 10 20.36 13.46 15.24
CA LYS A 10 20.51 14.92 15.10
C LYS A 10 19.68 15.72 16.09
N PHE A 11 18.59 15.16 16.61
CA PHE A 11 17.61 15.91 17.40
C PHE A 11 17.00 15.13 18.59
N VAL A 12 17.29 13.84 18.73
CA VAL A 12 16.87 12.99 19.86
C VAL A 12 18.06 12.79 20.80
N LYS A 13 17.80 12.68 22.12
CA LYS A 13 18.86 12.41 23.12
C LYS A 13 19.48 11.02 22.92
N ALA A 14 20.80 10.92 23.07
CA ALA A 14 21.54 9.66 22.93
C ALA A 14 21.00 8.56 23.85
N ASP A 15 20.69 8.88 25.11
CA ASP A 15 20.16 7.93 26.09
C ASP A 15 18.84 7.28 25.65
N VAL A 16 17.99 8.04 24.94
CA VAL A 16 16.69 7.56 24.44
C VAL A 16 16.87 6.69 23.21
N LEU A 17 17.83 7.03 22.36
CA LEU A 17 18.20 6.26 21.17
C LEU A 17 18.83 4.92 21.53
N GLU A 18 19.69 4.87 22.54
CA GLU A 18 20.30 3.62 23.00
C GLU A 18 19.27 2.67 23.62
N LYS A 19 18.40 3.19 24.49
CA LYS A 19 17.28 2.44 25.09
C LYS A 19 16.32 1.86 24.05
N ASN A 20 16.11 2.55 22.93
CA ASN A 20 15.17 2.14 21.87
C ASN A 20 15.86 1.62 20.60
N SER A 21 17.13 1.22 20.68
CA SER A 21 17.96 0.81 19.54
C SER A 21 17.33 -0.26 18.63
N SER A 22 16.49 -1.14 19.18
CA SER A 22 15.78 -2.20 18.45
C SER A 22 14.42 -1.79 17.88
N ARG A 23 13.81 -0.70 18.38
CA ARG A 23 12.45 -0.27 18.03
C ARG A 23 12.33 1.25 17.97
N LEU A 24 13.05 1.84 17.00
CA LEU A 24 13.07 3.28 16.78
C LEU A 24 11.67 3.85 16.51
N GLU A 25 10.72 3.04 16.02
CA GLU A 25 9.33 3.43 15.77
C GLU A 25 8.51 3.73 17.04
N LYS A 26 9.02 3.35 18.21
CA LYS A 26 8.34 3.57 19.50
C LYS A 26 8.75 4.86 20.20
N ILE A 27 9.74 5.57 19.66
CA ILE A 27 10.19 6.82 20.26
C ILE A 27 9.09 7.86 20.05
N ASP A 28 8.56 8.37 21.15
CA ASP A 28 7.60 9.47 21.11
C ASP A 28 8.34 10.79 20.85
N LEU A 29 8.17 11.31 19.63
CA LEU A 29 8.75 12.58 19.18
C LEU A 29 7.92 13.80 19.63
N ALA A 30 6.76 13.60 20.27
CA ALA A 30 5.97 14.68 20.86
C ALA A 30 6.49 15.10 22.24
N LEU A 31 7.10 14.17 22.99
CA LEU A 31 7.68 14.44 24.30
C LEU A 31 8.99 15.24 24.17
N SER A 32 8.96 16.48 24.66
CA SER A 32 10.15 17.36 24.74
C SER A 32 11.31 16.75 25.52
N ASP A 33 11.01 15.86 26.47
CA ASP A 33 12.02 15.18 27.29
C ASP A 33 12.87 14.20 26.49
N ASN A 34 12.37 13.70 25.35
CA ASN A 34 13.11 12.82 24.46
C ASN A 34 14.02 13.59 23.48
N LEU A 35 13.76 14.89 23.30
CA LEU A 35 14.39 15.71 22.29
C LEU A 35 15.56 16.52 22.86
N LEU A 36 16.50 16.84 21.99
CA LEU A 36 17.55 17.80 22.29
C LEU A 36 16.95 19.22 22.33
N PRO A 37 17.46 20.11 23.22
CA PRO A 37 17.15 21.53 23.13
C PRO A 37 17.51 22.07 21.74
N SER A 38 16.75 23.03 21.21
CA SER A 38 16.96 23.59 19.86
C SER A 38 18.40 24.05 19.60
N ASN A 39 19.09 24.53 20.64
CA ASN A 39 20.50 24.95 20.56
C ASN A 39 21.49 23.80 20.35
N LYS A 40 21.11 22.57 20.69
CA LYS A 40 21.97 21.37 20.60
C LYS A 40 21.66 20.50 19.38
N VAL A 41 20.75 20.93 18.51
CA VAL A 41 20.41 20.22 17.26
C VAL A 41 21.65 20.17 16.36
N ALA A 42 22.00 18.97 15.91
CA ALA A 42 23.22 18.74 15.15
C ALA A 42 23.04 19.21 13.69
N LEU A 43 23.72 20.31 13.34
CA LEU A 43 23.85 20.80 11.96
C LEU A 43 25.11 20.23 11.32
N SER A 44 25.04 19.94 10.01
CA SER A 44 26.19 19.48 9.24
C SER A 44 27.24 20.58 9.08
N PHE A 45 28.49 20.18 8.81
CA PHE A 45 29.59 21.12 8.60
C PHE A 45 29.32 22.14 7.50
N ALA A 46 28.70 21.70 6.39
CA ALA A 46 28.33 22.59 5.29
C ALA A 46 27.33 23.68 5.72
N VAL A 47 26.30 23.32 6.50
CA VAL A 47 25.30 24.28 6.99
C VAL A 47 25.95 25.28 7.95
N LYS A 48 26.81 24.81 8.86
CA LYS A 48 27.55 25.70 9.78
C LYS A 48 28.48 26.64 9.03
N ASP A 49 29.11 26.18 7.95
CA ASP A 49 29.98 27.01 7.13
C ASP A 49 29.20 28.12 6.42
N GLU A 50 28.05 27.80 5.86
CA GLU A 50 27.20 28.76 5.18
C GLU A 50 26.59 29.78 6.14
N MET A 51 26.16 29.34 7.33
CA MET A 51 25.70 30.25 8.39
C MET A 51 26.78 31.27 8.79
N ARG A 52 28.06 30.87 8.82
CA ARG A 52 29.17 31.79 9.14
C ARG A 52 29.44 32.83 8.06
N LYS A 53 29.01 32.58 6.80
CA LYS A 53 29.16 33.54 5.70
C LYS A 53 28.08 34.63 5.74
N ILE A 54 26.97 34.38 6.41
CA ILE A 54 25.89 35.34 6.59
C ILE A 54 26.31 36.34 7.68
N LYS A 55 26.68 37.56 7.30
CA LYS A 55 27.20 38.59 8.22
C LYS A 55 26.10 39.32 9.01
N GLU A 56 24.84 39.16 8.63
CA GLU A 56 23.69 39.91 9.18
C GLU A 56 22.74 39.06 10.04
N SER A 57 23.09 37.80 10.39
CA SER A 57 22.20 36.99 11.21
C SER A 57 22.23 37.43 12.67
N SER A 58 21.05 37.62 13.27
CA SER A 58 20.96 37.83 14.71
C SER A 58 21.05 36.49 15.46
N PRO A 59 21.44 36.48 16.74
CA PRO A 59 21.38 35.28 17.58
C PRO A 59 19.96 34.69 17.68
N SER A 60 18.93 35.53 17.49
CA SER A 60 17.55 35.09 17.42
C SER A 60 17.30 34.31 16.13
N ASP A 61 17.78 34.78 14.97
CA ASP A 61 17.57 34.10 13.68
C ASP A 61 18.25 32.73 13.63
N ASP A 62 19.46 32.64 14.20
CA ASP A 62 20.18 31.37 14.36
C ASP A 62 19.40 30.37 15.23
N TYR A 63 18.73 30.87 16.28
CA TYR A 63 17.88 30.06 17.14
C TYR A 63 16.63 29.58 16.37
N THR A 64 15.96 30.47 15.64
CA THR A 64 14.78 30.14 14.84
C THR A 64 15.11 29.11 13.77
N PHE A 65 16.21 29.30 13.04
CA PHE A 65 16.66 28.35 12.02
C PHE A 65 16.93 26.95 12.59
N ARG A 66 17.59 26.86 13.76
CA ARG A 66 17.81 25.58 14.44
C ARG A 66 16.52 24.92 14.89
N LYS A 67 15.57 25.71 15.40
CA LYS A 67 14.23 25.25 15.76
C LYS A 67 13.46 24.73 14.53
N ASP A 68 13.58 25.40 13.40
CA ASP A 68 12.95 25.00 12.14
C ASP A 68 13.57 23.71 11.59
N CYS A 69 14.90 23.57 11.66
CA CYS A 69 15.59 22.33 11.32
C CYS A 69 15.15 21.16 12.20
N ALA A 70 15.02 21.37 13.51
CA ALA A 70 14.52 20.35 14.43
C ALA A 70 13.09 19.92 14.09
N THR A 71 12.24 20.91 13.76
CA THR A 71 10.86 20.67 13.34
C THR A 71 10.82 19.88 12.03
N ALA A 72 11.64 20.25 11.05
CA ALA A 72 11.73 19.54 9.77
C ALA A 72 12.19 18.08 9.96
N TYR A 73 13.25 17.83 10.75
CA TYR A 73 13.69 16.48 11.06
C TYR A 73 12.62 15.65 11.77
N LYS A 74 11.92 16.27 12.74
CA LYS A 74 10.79 15.65 13.42
C LYS A 74 9.69 15.27 12.42
N THR A 75 9.24 16.19 11.58
CA THR A 75 8.18 15.94 10.59
C THR A 75 8.57 14.85 9.59
N ILE A 76 9.82 14.83 9.13
CA ILE A 76 10.33 13.76 8.25
C ILE A 76 10.26 12.42 8.97
N CYS A 77 10.77 12.31 10.20
CA CYS A 77 10.75 11.08 10.97
C CYS A 77 9.32 10.61 11.25
N GLU A 78 8.42 11.50 11.67
CA GLU A 78 7.00 11.21 11.88
C GLU A 78 6.34 10.68 10.61
N LYS A 79 6.60 11.31 9.44
CA LYS A 79 6.04 10.86 8.17
C LYS A 79 6.60 9.51 7.74
N VAL A 80 7.89 9.29 7.94
CA VAL A 80 8.54 7.99 7.69
C VAL A 80 7.92 6.93 8.59
N PHE A 81 7.72 7.20 9.89
CA PHE A 81 7.08 6.26 10.81
C PHE A 81 5.62 5.98 10.46
N GLU A 82 4.84 7.00 10.09
CA GLU A 82 3.44 6.89 9.67
C GLU A 82 3.28 6.01 8.42
N ARG A 83 4.14 6.24 7.42
CA ARG A 83 4.11 5.53 6.13
C ARG A 83 4.94 4.24 6.12
N SER A 84 5.68 3.96 7.19
CA SER A 84 6.59 2.82 7.22
C SER A 84 5.80 1.51 7.11
N PRO A 85 6.20 0.60 6.20
CA PRO A 85 5.63 -0.73 6.16
C PRO A 85 5.84 -1.45 7.50
N LEU A 86 6.85 -1.09 8.29
CA LEU A 86 7.15 -1.68 9.60
C LEU A 86 6.06 -1.44 10.65
N LYS A 87 5.07 -0.57 10.40
CA LYS A 87 3.90 -0.42 11.28
C LYS A 87 3.00 -1.66 11.23
N PHE A 88 2.93 -2.31 10.07
CA PHE A 88 2.01 -3.44 9.86
C PHE A 88 2.60 -4.73 10.42
N GLN A 89 1.81 -5.50 11.17
CA GLN A 89 2.27 -6.81 11.67
C GLN A 89 2.53 -7.79 10.52
N PHE A 90 1.77 -7.65 9.43
CA PHE A 90 1.91 -8.51 8.26
C PHE A 90 3.27 -8.39 7.57
N THR A 91 3.80 -7.17 7.40
CA THR A 91 5.13 -6.93 6.82
C THR A 91 6.24 -7.46 7.72
N LYS A 92 6.07 -7.38 9.06
CA LYS A 92 6.96 -8.05 10.01
C LYS A 92 6.89 -9.57 9.87
N GLY A 93 5.71 -10.14 9.65
CA GLY A 93 5.52 -11.56 9.39
C GLY A 93 6.21 -12.02 8.10
N ILE A 94 6.07 -11.26 7.01
CA ILE A 94 6.70 -11.53 5.70
C ILE A 94 8.22 -11.65 5.79
N SER A 95 8.86 -10.92 6.72
CA SER A 95 10.31 -11.00 6.91
C SER A 95 10.81 -12.37 7.39
N CYS A 96 9.93 -13.38 7.57
CA CYS A 96 10.32 -14.78 7.65
C CYS A 96 11.08 -15.28 6.41
N LEU A 97 10.92 -14.62 5.26
CA LEU A 97 11.64 -14.92 4.02
C LEU A 97 12.96 -14.16 3.87
N ASP A 98 13.33 -13.31 4.83
CA ASP A 98 14.63 -12.62 4.80
C ASP A 98 15.75 -13.64 5.08
N PRO A 99 16.79 -13.74 4.23
CA PRO A 99 17.92 -14.65 4.45
C PRO A 99 18.53 -14.55 5.85
N SER A 100 18.69 -13.33 6.39
CA SER A 100 19.24 -13.10 7.73
C SER A 100 18.36 -13.67 8.86
N VAL A 101 17.06 -13.78 8.60
CA VAL A 101 16.06 -14.31 9.53
C VAL A 101 15.96 -15.81 9.41
N ILE A 102 16.08 -16.37 8.20
CA ILE A 102 16.09 -17.81 7.94
C ILE A 102 17.27 -18.50 8.63
N LEU A 103 18.40 -17.82 8.77
CA LEU A 103 19.55 -18.29 9.56
C LEU A 103 19.20 -18.55 11.04
N ASN A 104 18.10 -17.97 11.53
CA ASN A 104 17.55 -18.20 12.86
C ASN A 104 16.18 -18.88 12.78
N PRO A 105 16.12 -20.23 12.68
CA PRO A 105 14.87 -20.95 12.43
C PRO A 105 13.74 -20.65 13.42
N THR A 106 14.08 -20.38 14.68
CA THR A 106 13.12 -20.04 15.74
C THR A 106 12.45 -18.68 15.51
N ILE A 107 13.18 -17.70 14.99
CA ILE A 107 12.66 -16.37 14.68
C ILE A 107 11.85 -16.44 13.38
N ALA A 108 12.36 -17.15 12.37
CA ALA A 108 11.67 -17.36 11.10
C ALA A 108 10.29 -18.03 11.30
N ASP A 109 10.21 -19.08 12.11
CA ASP A 109 8.97 -19.81 12.41
C ASP A 109 7.93 -18.94 13.15
N LYS A 110 8.37 -18.12 14.11
CA LYS A 110 7.50 -17.15 14.80
C LYS A 110 6.93 -16.11 13.84
N ARG A 111 7.77 -15.56 12.96
CA ARG A 111 7.34 -14.57 11.96
C ARG A 111 6.42 -15.18 10.92
N LEU A 112 6.69 -16.42 10.49
CA LEU A 112 5.79 -17.15 9.60
C LEU A 112 4.42 -17.36 10.24
N SER A 113 4.36 -17.73 11.52
CA SER A 113 3.09 -17.94 12.23
C SER A 113 2.23 -16.67 12.22
N VAL A 114 2.83 -15.52 12.53
CA VAL A 114 2.16 -14.20 12.44
C VAL A 114 1.67 -13.92 11.01
N CYS A 115 2.49 -14.21 10.00
CA CYS A 115 2.11 -14.03 8.60
C CYS A 115 0.89 -14.88 8.23
N LEU A 116 0.92 -16.17 8.55
CA LEU A 116 -0.14 -17.12 8.21
C LEU A 116 -1.44 -16.83 8.95
N GLU A 117 -1.38 -16.47 10.24
CA GLU A 117 -2.55 -16.07 11.04
C GLU A 117 -3.29 -14.89 10.38
N ILE A 118 -2.54 -13.88 9.91
CA ILE A 118 -3.10 -12.72 9.22
C ILE A 118 -3.70 -13.14 7.87
N MET A 119 -3.02 -13.98 7.08
CA MET A 119 -3.52 -14.42 5.78
C MET A 119 -4.80 -15.25 5.90
N VAL A 120 -4.89 -16.12 6.93
CA VAL A 120 -6.10 -16.87 7.26
C VAL A 120 -7.22 -15.94 7.71
N SER A 121 -6.93 -14.97 8.59
CA SER A 121 -7.93 -14.01 9.08
C SER A 121 -8.53 -13.15 7.98
N ASN A 122 -7.75 -12.87 6.92
CA ASN A 122 -8.21 -12.12 5.76
C ASN A 122 -8.79 -13.03 4.65
N ASN A 123 -8.95 -14.33 4.90
CA ASN A 123 -9.43 -15.33 3.93
C ASN A 123 -8.59 -15.42 2.64
N TRP A 124 -7.30 -15.06 2.68
CA TRP A 124 -6.40 -15.19 1.52
C TRP A 124 -5.95 -16.63 1.31
N ILE A 125 -5.86 -17.41 2.39
CA ILE A 125 -5.56 -18.83 2.38
C ILE A 125 -6.46 -19.57 3.37
N THR A 126 -6.74 -20.84 3.10
CA THR A 126 -7.45 -21.73 4.03
C THR A 126 -6.53 -22.18 5.16
N ARG A 127 -7.11 -22.52 6.34
CA ARG A 127 -6.35 -23.08 7.48
C ARG A 127 -5.51 -24.30 7.11
N ILE A 128 -6.07 -25.25 6.36
CA ILE A 128 -5.37 -26.46 5.91
C ILE A 128 -4.10 -26.12 5.10
N LYS A 129 -4.21 -25.17 4.16
CA LYS A 129 -3.05 -24.69 3.40
C LYS A 129 -2.02 -24.01 4.30
N ALA A 130 -2.46 -23.23 5.29
CA ALA A 130 -1.56 -22.56 6.22
C ALA A 130 -0.76 -23.57 7.08
N ASP A 131 -1.42 -24.62 7.59
CA ASP A 131 -0.76 -25.68 8.34
C ASP A 131 0.27 -26.42 7.48
N GLY A 132 -0.11 -26.78 6.25
CA GLY A 132 0.81 -27.41 5.29
C GLY A 132 2.02 -26.53 4.96
N VAL A 133 1.83 -25.21 4.79
CA VAL A 133 2.95 -24.27 4.59
C VAL A 133 3.86 -24.23 5.80
N LYS A 134 3.30 -24.20 7.02
CA LYS A 134 4.07 -24.15 8.27
C LYS A 134 4.97 -25.38 8.43
N GLU A 135 4.44 -26.57 8.20
CA GLU A 135 5.21 -27.82 8.26
C GLU A 135 6.31 -27.86 7.19
N SER A 136 5.95 -27.52 5.95
CA SER A 136 6.88 -27.52 4.82
C SER A 136 8.01 -26.51 5.00
N PHE A 137 7.69 -25.31 5.50
CA PHE A 137 8.67 -24.27 5.76
C PHE A 137 9.65 -24.68 6.84
N LYS A 138 9.18 -25.33 7.91
CA LYS A 138 10.04 -25.79 9.01
C LYS A 138 11.08 -26.81 8.54
N VAL A 139 10.71 -27.70 7.62
CA VAL A 139 11.65 -28.64 6.98
C VAL A 139 12.62 -27.89 6.06
N PHE A 140 12.10 -26.98 5.23
CA PHE A 140 12.88 -26.19 4.28
C PHE A 140 13.99 -25.37 4.96
N ILE A 141 13.67 -24.58 5.98
CA ILE A 141 14.66 -23.73 6.66
C ILE A 141 15.70 -24.54 7.44
N ARG A 142 15.40 -25.78 7.83
CA ARG A 142 16.36 -26.65 8.53
C ARG A 142 17.30 -27.38 7.58
N ASN A 143 17.05 -27.32 6.27
CA ASN A 143 17.88 -27.97 5.28
C ASN A 143 19.28 -27.30 5.25
N PRO A 144 20.38 -28.06 5.39
CA PRO A 144 21.73 -27.51 5.41
C PRO A 144 22.12 -26.81 4.10
N VAL A 145 21.54 -27.22 2.96
CA VAL A 145 21.75 -26.55 1.67
C VAL A 145 21.18 -25.13 1.74
N VAL A 146 19.95 -24.99 2.20
CA VAL A 146 19.27 -23.69 2.36
C VAL A 146 20.08 -22.79 3.30
N GLN A 147 20.49 -23.30 4.46
CA GLN A 147 21.28 -22.53 5.43
C GLN A 147 22.59 -22.00 4.84
N LYS A 148 23.36 -22.86 4.15
CA LYS A 148 24.62 -22.46 3.49
C LYS A 148 24.42 -21.40 2.41
N TYR A 149 23.33 -21.49 1.65
CA TYR A 149 23.01 -20.48 0.63
C TYR A 149 22.59 -19.15 1.28
N MET A 150 21.73 -19.19 2.29
CA MET A 150 21.28 -17.99 3.00
C MET A 150 22.42 -17.25 3.71
N GLU A 151 23.45 -17.97 4.17
CA GLU A 151 24.66 -17.38 4.75
C GLU A 151 25.53 -16.65 3.72
N LYS A 152 25.61 -17.18 2.50
CA LYS A 152 26.41 -16.61 1.40
C LYS A 152 25.68 -15.54 0.60
N PHE A 153 24.37 -15.44 0.75
CA PHE A 153 23.51 -14.56 -0.03
C PHE A 153 23.93 -13.10 0.09
N LYS A 154 24.10 -12.43 -1.05
CA LYS A 154 24.38 -10.99 -1.12
C LYS A 154 23.28 -10.27 -1.88
N ARG A 155 22.56 -9.38 -1.19
CA ARG A 155 21.41 -8.65 -1.73
C ARG A 155 21.77 -7.75 -2.92
N GLU A 156 23.02 -7.32 -3.03
CA GLU A 156 23.52 -6.47 -4.12
C GLU A 156 23.83 -7.25 -5.40
N LYS A 157 24.00 -8.57 -5.32
CA LYS A 157 24.45 -9.41 -6.43
C LYS A 157 23.40 -10.37 -6.94
N GLU A 158 22.48 -10.79 -6.08
CA GLU A 158 21.54 -11.88 -6.36
C GLU A 158 20.11 -11.45 -6.06
N ARG A 159 19.17 -11.88 -6.90
CA ARG A 159 17.75 -11.66 -6.67
C ARG A 159 17.18 -12.74 -5.75
N LEU A 160 16.33 -12.33 -4.81
CA LEU A 160 15.80 -13.22 -3.79
C LEU A 160 14.82 -14.26 -4.37
N ASP A 161 14.02 -13.87 -5.36
CA ASP A 161 13.07 -14.75 -6.05
C ASP A 161 13.80 -15.89 -6.77
N ASP A 162 14.79 -15.57 -7.60
CA ASP A 162 15.58 -16.57 -8.32
C ASP A 162 16.21 -17.60 -7.38
N VAL A 163 16.74 -17.12 -6.24
CA VAL A 163 17.32 -17.98 -5.20
C VAL A 163 16.28 -18.92 -4.58
N PHE A 164 15.10 -18.42 -4.19
CA PHE A 164 14.05 -19.27 -3.63
C PHE A 164 13.58 -20.33 -4.62
N PHE A 165 13.33 -19.96 -5.88
CA PHE A 165 12.86 -20.92 -6.89
C PHE A 165 13.93 -21.97 -7.23
N SER A 166 15.20 -21.57 -7.32
CA SER A 166 16.32 -22.51 -7.48
C SER A 166 16.42 -23.48 -6.29
N LEU A 167 16.29 -22.99 -5.06
CA LEU A 167 16.31 -23.82 -3.85
C LEU A 167 15.11 -24.76 -3.77
N PHE A 168 13.94 -24.34 -4.26
CA PHE A 168 12.77 -25.21 -4.30
C PHE A 168 12.98 -26.40 -5.24
N GLU A 169 13.61 -26.19 -6.40
CA GLU A 169 13.98 -27.27 -7.32
C GLU A 169 14.98 -28.23 -6.69
N VAL A 170 16.07 -27.71 -6.11
CA VAL A 170 17.11 -28.53 -5.47
C VAL A 170 16.57 -29.32 -4.27
N CYS A 171 15.72 -28.69 -3.46
CA CYS A 171 15.18 -29.32 -2.25
C CYS A 171 13.87 -30.08 -2.47
N ASN A 172 13.39 -30.19 -3.72
CA ASN A 172 12.08 -30.74 -4.08
C ASN A 172 10.95 -30.24 -3.16
N SER A 173 10.88 -28.92 -2.97
CA SER A 173 9.93 -28.31 -2.02
C SER A 173 8.50 -28.42 -2.51
N PRO A 174 7.53 -28.63 -1.60
CA PRO A 174 6.13 -28.86 -1.97
C PRO A 174 5.45 -27.58 -2.50
N ASP A 175 4.44 -27.78 -3.36
CA ASP A 175 3.77 -26.71 -4.09
C ASP A 175 3.06 -25.68 -3.20
N ASN A 176 2.60 -26.10 -2.03
CA ASN A 176 1.99 -25.21 -1.04
C ASN A 176 2.98 -24.12 -0.58
N LEU A 177 4.22 -24.48 -0.29
CA LEU A 177 5.29 -23.57 0.11
C LEU A 177 5.70 -22.67 -1.05
N ARG A 178 5.88 -23.26 -2.25
CA ARG A 178 6.19 -22.48 -3.46
C ARG A 178 5.12 -21.43 -3.75
N SER A 179 3.85 -21.81 -3.66
CA SER A 179 2.71 -20.92 -3.88
C SER A 179 2.65 -19.82 -2.83
N PHE A 180 2.91 -20.12 -1.56
CA PHE A 180 2.99 -19.13 -0.49
C PHE A 180 4.10 -18.12 -0.75
N VAL A 181 5.33 -18.58 -1.03
CA VAL A 181 6.47 -17.68 -1.27
C VAL A 181 6.23 -16.84 -2.51
N LYS A 182 5.71 -17.44 -3.59
CA LYS A 182 5.30 -16.70 -4.80
C LYS A 182 4.28 -15.62 -4.46
N PHE A 183 3.24 -15.95 -3.70
CA PHE A 183 2.22 -15.00 -3.27
C PHE A 183 2.84 -13.83 -2.51
N ILE A 184 3.73 -14.08 -1.55
CA ILE A 184 4.38 -13.03 -0.78
C ILE A 184 5.28 -12.14 -1.66
N LEU A 185 6.08 -12.72 -2.55
CA LEU A 185 6.99 -11.97 -3.42
C LEU A 185 6.26 -11.08 -4.43
N ILE A 186 5.05 -11.45 -4.85
CA ILE A 186 4.24 -10.60 -5.76
C ILE A 186 3.51 -9.46 -5.06
N LEU A 187 3.31 -9.51 -3.74
CA LEU A 187 2.59 -8.45 -3.00
C LEU A 187 3.28 -7.09 -3.09
N SER A 188 4.61 -7.07 -3.18
CA SER A 188 5.39 -5.83 -3.28
C SER A 188 5.15 -5.07 -4.59
N HIS A 189 4.74 -5.72 -5.67
CA HIS A 189 4.48 -5.07 -6.95
C HIS A 189 3.22 -4.18 -6.94
N GLY A 190 2.26 -4.42 -6.03
CA GLY A 190 1.05 -3.59 -5.93
C GLY A 190 1.25 -2.21 -5.28
N SER A 191 2.37 -2.01 -4.56
CA SER A 191 2.68 -0.78 -3.81
C SER A 191 3.86 0.01 -4.38
N ALA A 192 4.44 -0.41 -5.49
CA ALA A 192 5.37 0.42 -6.27
C ALA A 192 4.58 1.55 -6.96
N PHE A 193 4.15 2.56 -6.19
CA PHE A 193 3.52 3.77 -6.70
C PHE A 193 4.41 4.47 -7.75
N VAL A 194 5.73 4.25 -7.68
CA VAL A 194 6.72 4.84 -8.59
C VAL A 194 6.75 4.15 -9.97
N GLU A 195 6.35 2.88 -10.09
CA GLU A 195 6.34 2.18 -11.38
C GLU A 195 5.05 2.40 -12.19
N ARG A 196 4.00 2.99 -11.60
CA ARG A 196 2.83 3.46 -12.37
C ARG A 196 3.16 4.63 -13.30
N GLY A 197 4.26 5.35 -13.07
CA GLY A 197 4.76 6.37 -13.98
C GLY A 197 5.45 5.81 -15.24
N PHE A 198 5.73 4.50 -15.28
CA PHE A 198 6.36 3.83 -16.42
C PHE A 198 5.44 2.78 -17.07
N SER A 199 4.26 2.54 -16.51
CA SER A 199 3.24 1.72 -17.18
C SER A 199 2.55 2.58 -18.22
N ILE A 200 2.83 2.31 -19.50
CA ILE A 200 2.14 2.91 -20.66
C ILE A 200 0.60 2.78 -20.54
N ASN A 201 0.10 1.85 -19.72
CA ASN A 201 -1.32 1.68 -19.44
C ASN A 201 -1.94 2.75 -18.51
N SER A 202 -1.16 3.52 -17.75
CA SER A 202 -1.70 4.57 -16.86
C SER A 202 -2.03 5.87 -17.61
N GLU A 203 -1.42 6.10 -18.79
CA GLU A 203 -1.82 7.20 -19.68
C GLU A 203 -3.24 7.00 -20.25
N CYS A 204 -3.76 5.76 -20.26
CA CYS A 204 -5.14 5.47 -20.67
C CYS A 204 -6.17 5.70 -19.56
N LEU A 205 -5.76 5.87 -18.30
CA LEU A 205 -6.68 6.06 -17.17
C LEU A 205 -6.92 7.55 -16.93
N ILE A 206 -7.88 8.11 -17.67
CA ILE A 206 -8.44 9.42 -17.33
C ILE A 206 -9.39 9.23 -16.13
N GLU A 207 -9.26 10.05 -15.09
CA GLU A 207 -10.14 10.02 -13.92
C GLU A 207 -11.62 10.09 -14.34
N ASN A 208 -12.47 9.24 -13.74
CA ASN A 208 -13.92 9.09 -14.01
C ASN A 208 -14.35 8.29 -15.26
N GLN A 209 -13.50 7.42 -15.82
CA GLN A 209 -13.97 6.47 -16.84
C GLN A 209 -14.75 5.28 -16.23
N LEU A 210 -15.86 4.93 -16.86
CA LEU A 210 -16.60 3.70 -16.55
C LEU A 210 -15.84 2.49 -17.11
N GLU A 211 -15.99 1.33 -16.48
CA GLU A 211 -15.39 0.06 -16.95
C GLU A 211 -15.71 -0.24 -18.42
N GLU A 212 -16.95 0.03 -18.84
CA GLU A 212 -17.40 -0.10 -20.23
C GLU A 212 -16.60 0.77 -21.20
N SER A 213 -16.18 1.98 -20.77
CA SER A 213 -15.35 2.87 -21.56
C SER A 213 -13.92 2.34 -21.71
N LEU A 214 -13.38 1.72 -20.66
CA LEU A 214 -12.06 1.10 -20.68
C LEU A 214 -12.03 -0.13 -21.60
N VAL A 215 -13.06 -0.98 -21.54
CA VAL A 215 -13.20 -2.14 -22.43
C VAL A 215 -13.29 -1.68 -23.90
N ALA A 216 -14.06 -0.63 -24.18
CA ALA A 216 -14.17 -0.07 -25.53
C ALA A 216 -12.83 0.51 -26.04
N LEU A 217 -12.11 1.25 -25.21
CA LEU A 217 -10.78 1.79 -25.56
C LEU A 217 -9.78 0.66 -25.85
N ARG A 218 -9.82 -0.41 -25.06
CA ARG A 218 -8.96 -1.58 -25.27
C ARG A 218 -9.26 -2.27 -26.61
N GLN A 219 -10.54 -2.46 -26.94
CA GLN A 219 -10.95 -3.02 -28.23
C GLN A 219 -10.49 -2.18 -29.41
N ILE A 220 -10.54 -0.85 -29.29
CA ILE A 220 -10.04 0.07 -30.32
C ILE A 220 -8.52 -0.07 -30.47
N TYR A 221 -7.80 -0.07 -29.35
CA TYR A 221 -6.34 -0.23 -29.35
C TYR A 221 -5.90 -1.54 -29.99
N ASP A 222 -6.50 -2.67 -29.56
CA ASP A 222 -6.18 -3.99 -30.11
C ASP A 222 -6.52 -4.07 -31.61
N GLY A 223 -7.60 -3.40 -32.06
CA GLY A 223 -7.95 -3.29 -33.48
C GLY A 223 -6.96 -2.47 -34.30
N VAL A 224 -6.44 -1.36 -33.76
CA VAL A 224 -5.42 -0.53 -34.43
C VAL A 224 -4.07 -1.24 -34.51
N VAL A 225 -3.66 -1.90 -33.43
CA VAL A 225 -2.43 -2.70 -33.40
C VAL A 225 -2.52 -3.88 -34.35
N GLY A 226 -3.66 -4.58 -34.37
CA GLY A 226 -3.91 -5.69 -35.30
C GLY A 226 -3.91 -5.27 -36.77
N ALA A 227 -4.19 -4.00 -37.08
CA ALA A 227 -4.15 -3.46 -38.43
C ALA A 227 -2.74 -3.04 -38.90
N GLY A 228 -1.71 -3.10 -38.05
CA GLY A 228 -0.35 -2.64 -38.35
C GLY A 228 -0.05 -1.21 -37.88
N GLY A 229 -1.00 -0.56 -37.22
CA GLY A 229 -0.90 0.81 -36.72
C GLY A 229 -1.94 1.73 -37.35
N ILE A 230 -1.89 3.02 -36.98
CA ILE A 230 -2.90 4.01 -37.39
C ILE A 230 -2.88 4.25 -38.91
N ASN A 231 -1.68 4.16 -39.52
CA ASN A 231 -1.51 4.44 -40.95
C ASN A 231 -2.10 3.34 -41.85
N ASP A 232 -2.18 2.11 -41.35
CA ASP A 232 -2.64 0.94 -42.09
C ASP A 232 -4.12 0.59 -41.78
N LEU A 233 -4.76 1.39 -40.92
CA LEU A 233 -6.16 1.20 -40.54
C LEU A 233 -7.12 1.62 -41.66
N VAL A 234 -7.79 0.64 -42.26
CA VAL A 234 -8.82 0.91 -43.29
C VAL A 234 -10.12 1.39 -42.65
N ILE A 235 -10.42 2.69 -42.80
CA ILE A 235 -11.68 3.28 -42.34
C ILE A 235 -12.83 2.87 -43.26
N THR A 236 -13.75 2.04 -42.75
CA THR A 236 -14.92 1.58 -43.51
C THR A 236 -16.04 2.61 -43.57
N LYS A 237 -16.85 2.56 -44.64
CA LYS A 237 -18.04 3.43 -44.81
C LYS A 237 -19.06 3.28 -43.66
N SER A 238 -19.13 2.11 -43.04
CA SER A 238 -19.96 1.85 -41.85
C SER A 238 -19.52 2.70 -40.65
N MET A 239 -18.21 2.81 -40.39
CA MET A 239 -17.65 3.63 -39.32
C MET A 239 -17.98 5.12 -39.54
N ILE A 240 -17.83 5.61 -40.76
CA ILE A 240 -18.17 7.00 -41.13
C ILE A 240 -19.67 7.26 -40.89
N ASN A 241 -20.54 6.34 -41.32
CA ASN A 241 -21.98 6.46 -41.11
C ASN A 241 -22.37 6.37 -39.63
N PHE A 242 -21.62 5.61 -38.82
CA PHE A 242 -21.81 5.54 -37.38
C PHE A 242 -21.44 6.86 -36.70
N VAL A 243 -20.30 7.46 -37.05
CA VAL A 243 -19.86 8.76 -36.54
C VAL A 243 -20.88 9.86 -36.89
N LYS A 244 -21.43 9.84 -38.11
CA LYS A 244 -22.50 10.79 -38.51
C LYS A 244 -23.76 10.68 -37.64
N LYS A 245 -24.09 9.48 -37.13
CA LYS A 245 -25.25 9.23 -36.27
C LYS A 245 -24.93 9.39 -34.77
N LEU A 246 -23.65 9.55 -34.42
CA LEU A 246 -23.16 9.61 -33.04
C LEU A 246 -23.80 10.75 -32.22
N PRO A 247 -23.92 12.00 -32.72
CA PRO A 247 -24.53 13.08 -31.94
C PRO A 247 -25.98 12.77 -31.53
N GLN A 248 -26.75 12.18 -32.46
CA GLN A 248 -28.12 11.75 -32.20
C GLN A 248 -28.19 10.57 -31.22
N SER A 249 -27.23 9.65 -31.28
CA SER A 249 -27.13 8.52 -30.33
C SER A 249 -26.79 8.99 -28.92
N ILE A 250 -25.82 9.89 -28.78
CA ILE A 250 -25.41 10.50 -27.50
C ILE A 250 -26.58 11.27 -26.88
N SER A 251 -27.26 12.09 -27.68
CA SER A 251 -28.41 12.88 -27.21
C SER A 251 -29.55 11.99 -26.71
N ARG A 252 -29.79 10.84 -27.35
CA ARG A 252 -30.76 9.83 -26.88
C ARG A 252 -30.30 9.14 -25.61
N GLY A 253 -29.01 8.81 -25.49
CA GLY A 253 -28.43 8.19 -24.31
C GLY A 253 -28.50 9.09 -23.06
N ILE A 254 -28.21 10.39 -23.20
CA ILE A 254 -28.32 11.38 -22.12
C ILE A 254 -29.77 11.50 -21.65
N ARG A 255 -30.72 11.67 -22.58
CA ARG A 255 -32.17 11.74 -22.24
C ARG A 255 -32.67 10.49 -21.52
N LYS A 256 -32.19 9.31 -21.92
CA LYS A 256 -32.54 8.04 -21.25
C LYS A 256 -31.98 7.99 -19.82
N LYS A 257 -30.71 8.36 -19.62
CA LYS A 257 -30.09 8.43 -18.29
C LYS A 257 -30.82 9.44 -17.37
N GLU A 258 -31.17 10.61 -17.88
CA GLU A 258 -31.96 11.60 -17.13
C GLU A 258 -33.36 11.07 -16.76
N GLY A 259 -34.02 10.35 -17.66
CA GLY A 259 -35.30 9.70 -17.40
C GLY A 259 -35.20 8.61 -16.33
N ASP A 260 -34.17 7.79 -16.37
CA ASP A 260 -33.93 6.72 -15.40
C ASP A 260 -33.58 7.29 -14.01
N ILE A 261 -32.81 8.38 -13.95
CA ILE A 261 -32.52 9.10 -12.70
C ILE A 261 -33.81 9.69 -12.11
N LYS A 262 -34.65 10.31 -12.93
CA LYS A 262 -35.96 10.85 -12.48
C LYS A 262 -36.89 9.75 -11.98
N ARG A 263 -36.93 8.59 -12.64
CA ARG A 263 -37.69 7.40 -12.21
C ARG A 263 -37.17 6.79 -10.91
N LYS A 264 -35.85 6.71 -10.71
CA LYS A 264 -35.25 6.24 -9.46
C LYS A 264 -35.55 7.17 -8.29
N ARG A 265 -35.49 8.49 -8.51
CA ARG A 265 -35.83 9.51 -7.49
C ARG A 265 -37.31 9.46 -7.10
N SER A 266 -38.23 9.40 -8.07
CA SER A 266 -39.66 9.29 -7.78
C SER A 266 -40.06 7.96 -7.15
N GLY A 267 -39.36 6.86 -7.48
CA GLY A 267 -39.49 5.57 -6.82
C GLY A 267 -39.01 5.57 -5.36
N SER A 268 -37.94 6.31 -5.05
CA SER A 268 -37.43 6.48 -3.67
C SER A 268 -38.42 7.28 -2.81
N CYS A 269 -38.87 8.45 -3.29
CA CYS A 269 -39.87 9.26 -2.56
C CYS A 269 -41.16 8.47 -2.27
N ARG A 270 -41.66 7.69 -3.24
CA ARG A 270 -42.86 6.86 -3.04
C ARG A 270 -42.65 5.72 -2.03
N LYS A 271 -41.42 5.22 -1.86
CA LYS A 271 -41.11 4.20 -0.83
C LYS A 271 -41.01 4.84 0.55
N GLU A 272 -40.40 6.02 0.64
CA GLU A 272 -40.29 6.79 1.89
C GLU A 272 -41.67 7.26 2.39
N GLU A 273 -42.55 7.73 1.50
CA GLU A 273 -43.93 8.10 1.85
C GLU A 273 -44.75 6.90 2.36
N LYS A 274 -44.60 5.73 1.74
CA LYS A 274 -45.28 4.51 2.20
C LYS A 274 -44.80 4.06 3.57
N GLY A 275 -43.48 4.09 3.82
CA GLY A 275 -42.92 3.78 5.13
C GLY A 275 -43.43 4.72 6.22
N TYR A 276 -43.52 6.02 5.94
CA TYR A 276 -44.02 7.01 6.90
C TYR A 276 -45.51 6.83 7.23
N VAL A 277 -46.31 6.40 6.25
CA VAL A 277 -47.74 6.09 6.47
C VAL A 277 -47.92 4.81 7.29
N GLU A 278 -47.14 3.76 7.00
CA GLU A 278 -47.16 2.50 7.76
C GLU A 278 -46.77 2.72 9.23
N GLU A 279 -45.74 3.53 9.48
CA GLU A 279 -45.27 3.87 10.83
C GLU A 279 -46.31 4.68 11.63
N ARG A 280 -47.04 5.61 10.98
CA ARG A 280 -48.15 6.33 11.63
C ARG A 280 -49.35 5.45 11.94
N ILE A 281 -49.65 4.46 11.10
CA ILE A 281 -50.74 3.49 11.35
C ILE A 281 -50.35 2.57 12.51
N ALA A 282 -49.10 2.11 12.57
CA ALA A 282 -48.58 1.31 13.67
C ALA A 282 -48.66 2.07 15.01
N GLY A 283 -48.18 3.32 15.05
CA GLY A 283 -48.21 4.15 16.27
C GLY A 283 -49.62 4.48 16.78
N LYS A 284 -50.63 4.54 15.89
CA LYS A 284 -52.04 4.71 16.30
C LYS A 284 -52.62 3.45 16.94
N LYS A 285 -52.26 2.25 16.46
CA LYS A 285 -52.71 0.98 17.07
C LYS A 285 -52.16 0.81 18.48
N THR A 286 -50.90 1.17 18.72
CA THR A 286 -50.25 1.07 20.05
C THR A 286 -50.89 2.03 21.07
N LYS A 287 -51.31 3.22 20.66
CA LYS A 287 -51.99 4.20 21.53
C LYS A 287 -53.42 3.81 21.91
N ILE A 288 -54.10 3.01 21.09
CA ILE A 288 -55.44 2.54 21.38
C ILE A 288 -55.40 1.34 22.35
N GLY A 289 -54.35 0.50 22.27
CA GLY A 289 -54.16 -0.63 23.19
C GLY A 289 -53.80 -0.24 24.63
N GLY A 290 -53.11 0.90 24.83
CA GLY A 290 -52.73 1.38 26.17
C GLY A 290 -53.80 2.17 26.93
N ARG A 291 -55.01 2.30 26.39
CA ARG A 291 -56.13 3.04 27.00
C ARG A 291 -57.27 2.15 27.50
N LEU A 292 -57.09 0.83 27.44
CA LEU A 292 -58.08 -0.20 27.82
C LEU A 292 -57.55 -1.18 28.89
N SER A 293 -56.60 -0.74 29.72
CA SER A 293 -56.10 -1.47 30.89
C SER A 293 -56.07 -0.57 32.10
#